data_AF-A0AAD2SI66-F1
#
_entry.id   AF-A0AAD2SI66-F1
#
_cell.length_a   1.000
_cell.length_b   1.000
_cell.length_c   1.000
_cell.angle_alpha   90.00
_cell.angle_beta   90.00
_cell.angle_gamma   90.00
#
_symmetry.space_group_name_H-M   'P 1'
#
loop_
_entity.id
_entity.type
_entity.pdbx_description
1 polymer ?
#
loop_
_entity_poly.entity_id
_entity_poly.type
_entity_poly.pdbx_seq_one_letter_code
_entity_poly.pdbx_strand_id
1 'polypeptide(L)'
;IIWTTEFMFNAKRARYTEIPLYKYFLHGASVSRLPRTGLKNLAYQRHYIKITRLLDKMNHDYAGRIPIYPEFKQQVIYEALRVCHCIRKEPDEKIRQRMIAEVFVSGMFKRMVSNICSVKLGYQVLLWAIRFSQWRDKALTPRRLAHLTLDSKD
;
A
#
# COMPACT_ATOMS: atom_id res chain seq x y z
N ILE A 1 -8.40 -3.27 -8.55
CA ILE A 1 -7.47 -2.12 -8.55
C ILE A 1 -6.50 -2.21 -9.73
N ILE A 2 -5.60 -3.20 -9.76
CA ILE A 2 -4.58 -3.34 -10.82
C ILE A 2 -5.16 -3.41 -12.24
N TRP A 3 -6.11 -4.32 -12.47
CA TRP A 3 -6.78 -4.48 -13.78
C TRP A 3 -7.47 -3.22 -14.28
N THR A 4 -8.04 -2.42 -13.39
CA THR A 4 -8.69 -1.15 -13.76
C THR A 4 -7.65 -0.12 -14.21
N THR A 5 -6.51 -0.04 -13.52
CA THR A 5 -5.40 0.83 -13.92
C THR A 5 -4.81 0.40 -15.27
N GLU A 6 -4.65 -0.91 -15.49
CA GLU A 6 -4.14 -1.46 -16.76
C GLU A 6 -5.09 -1.17 -17.92
N PHE A 7 -6.40 -1.31 -17.69
CA PHE A 7 -7.40 -0.91 -18.66
C PHE A 7 -7.29 0.59 -19.00
N MET A 8 -7.14 1.45 -17.99
CA MET A 8 -7.01 2.90 -18.20
C MET A 8 -5.77 3.26 -19.02
N PHE A 9 -4.64 2.56 -18.85
CA PHE A 9 -3.42 2.79 -19.64
C PHE A 9 -3.57 2.42 -21.12
N ASN A 10 -4.42 1.45 -21.44
CA ASN A 10 -4.65 1.01 -22.82
C ASN A 10 -5.86 1.70 -23.48
N ALA A 11 -6.64 2.46 -22.72
CA ALA A 11 -7.83 3.15 -23.23
C ALA A 11 -7.43 4.36 -24.10
N LYS A 12 -7.95 4.42 -25.34
CA LYS A 12 -7.73 5.59 -26.24
C LYS A 12 -8.41 6.86 -25.75
N ARG A 13 -9.58 6.71 -25.11
CA ARG A 13 -10.37 7.79 -24.50
C ARG A 13 -11.11 7.22 -23.29
N ALA A 14 -11.02 7.90 -22.17
CA ALA A 14 -11.83 7.64 -20.99
C ALA A 14 -12.63 8.90 -20.67
N ARG A 15 -13.94 8.76 -20.45
CA ARG A 15 -14.80 9.86 -19.99
C ARG A 15 -15.29 9.50 -18.59
N TYR A 16 -14.93 10.32 -17.61
CA TYR A 16 -15.52 10.23 -16.28
C TYR A 16 -16.94 10.78 -16.34
N THR A 17 -17.90 10.01 -15.83
CA THR A 17 -19.27 10.46 -15.63
C THR A 17 -19.49 10.63 -14.14
N GLU A 18 -20.06 11.77 -13.74
CA GLU A 18 -20.46 11.99 -12.34
C GLU A 18 -21.65 11.09 -11.94
N ILE A 19 -22.35 10.55 -12.94
CA ILE A 19 -23.44 9.61 -12.74
C ILE A 19 -22.85 8.26 -12.33
N PRO A 20 -23.17 7.76 -11.12
CA PRO A 20 -22.75 6.43 -10.72
C PRO A 20 -23.50 5.39 -11.56
N LEU A 21 -22.82 4.80 -12.56
CA LEU A 21 -23.36 3.77 -13.44
C LEU A 21 -23.65 2.46 -12.68
N TYR A 22 -22.94 2.22 -11.58
CA TYR A 22 -23.11 1.04 -10.75
C TYR A 22 -23.13 1.44 -9.27
N LYS A 23 -24.25 1.18 -8.59
CA LYS A 23 -24.32 1.27 -7.13
C LYS A 23 -23.77 -0.03 -6.58
N TYR A 24 -22.50 -0.03 -6.16
CA TYR A 24 -21.98 -1.10 -5.33
C TYR A 24 -22.78 -1.13 -4.03
N PHE A 25 -23.69 -2.09 -3.88
CA PHE A 25 -24.24 -2.40 -2.57
C PHE A 25 -23.09 -2.91 -1.71
N LEU A 26 -22.60 -2.04 -0.82
CA LEU A 26 -21.57 -2.37 0.15
C LEU A 26 -22.21 -3.20 1.26
N HIS A 27 -22.26 -4.51 1.03
CA HIS A 27 -22.72 -5.47 2.00
C HIS A 27 -21.76 -5.50 3.21
N GLY A 28 -22.31 -5.65 4.42
CA GLY A 28 -21.51 -5.75 5.65
C GLY A 28 -20.52 -6.91 5.63
N ALA A 29 -20.83 -7.98 4.89
CA ALA A 29 -19.97 -9.14 4.68
C ALA A 29 -18.85 -8.92 3.63
N SER A 30 -18.72 -7.72 3.05
CA SER A 30 -17.68 -7.44 2.07
C SER A 30 -16.29 -7.66 2.66
N VAL A 31 -15.42 -8.35 1.92
CA VAL A 31 -14.06 -8.67 2.33
C VAL A 31 -13.33 -7.40 2.79
N SER A 32 -13.51 -6.25 2.15
CA SER A 32 -12.86 -5.00 2.54
C SER A 32 -13.34 -4.39 3.87
N ARG A 33 -14.56 -4.71 4.34
CA ARG A 33 -15.13 -4.18 5.60
C ARG A 33 -15.01 -5.11 6.79
N LEU A 34 -14.63 -6.38 6.57
CA LEU A 34 -14.43 -7.31 7.68
C LEU A 34 -13.31 -6.80 8.61
N PRO A 35 -13.59 -6.61 9.92
CA PRO A 35 -12.55 -6.27 10.88
C PRO A 35 -11.54 -7.41 10.94
N ARG A 36 -10.26 -7.07 10.93
CA ARG A 36 -9.14 -8.01 10.99
C ARG A 36 -8.14 -7.53 12.01
N THR A 37 -7.65 -8.47 12.79
CA THR A 37 -6.57 -8.28 13.76
C THR A 37 -5.59 -9.45 13.63
N GLY A 38 -4.38 -9.26 14.13
CA GLY A 38 -3.34 -10.27 14.15
C GLY A 38 -2.93 -10.78 12.77
N LEU A 39 -2.69 -12.08 12.66
CA LEU A 39 -2.15 -12.73 11.45
C LEU A 39 -3.03 -12.52 10.20
N LYS A 40 -4.36 -12.44 10.36
CA LYS A 40 -5.27 -12.17 9.23
C LYS A 40 -5.06 -10.76 8.68
N ASN A 41 -4.80 -9.77 9.54
CA ASN A 41 -4.49 -8.42 9.09
C ASN A 41 -3.12 -8.39 8.40
N LEU A 42 -2.09 -9.04 8.98
CA LEU A 42 -0.77 -9.16 8.36
C LEU A 42 -0.84 -9.73 6.94
N ALA A 43 -1.53 -10.87 6.75
CA ALA A 43 -1.71 -11.48 5.43
C ALA A 43 -2.44 -10.55 4.45
N TYR A 44 -3.44 -9.82 4.94
CA TYR A 44 -4.17 -8.84 4.15
C TYR A 44 -3.28 -7.65 3.75
N GLN A 45 -2.47 -7.12 4.66
CA GLN A 45 -1.56 -6.01 4.35
C GLN A 45 -0.46 -6.41 3.36
N ARG A 46 0.06 -7.65 3.42
CA ARG A 46 0.98 -8.19 2.39
C ARG A 46 0.40 -8.09 0.98
N HIS A 47 -0.90 -8.35 0.83
CA HIS A 47 -1.58 -8.19 -0.45
C HIS A 47 -1.56 -6.73 -0.94
N TYR A 48 -1.84 -5.76 -0.07
CA TYR A 48 -1.78 -4.34 -0.43
C TYR A 48 -0.35 -3.86 -0.71
N ILE A 49 0.64 -4.33 0.05
CA ILE A 49 2.05 -4.06 -0.24
C ILE A 49 2.40 -4.57 -1.64
N LYS A 50 1.95 -5.77 -2.03
CA LYS A 50 2.10 -6.30 -3.39
C LYS A 50 1.41 -5.41 -4.44
N ILE A 51 0.20 -4.91 -4.16
CA ILE A 51 -0.49 -3.96 -5.05
C ILE A 51 0.35 -2.70 -5.28
N THR A 52 0.92 -2.09 -4.23
CA THR A 52 1.77 -0.88 -4.40
C THR A 52 2.96 -1.14 -5.32
N ARG A 53 3.58 -2.32 -5.22
CA ARG A 53 4.69 -2.72 -6.08
C ARG A 53 4.23 -2.90 -7.53
N LEU A 54 3.06 -3.50 -7.75
CA LEU A 54 2.53 -3.71 -9.09
C LEU A 54 2.14 -2.39 -9.76
N LEU A 55 1.50 -1.48 -9.03
CA LEU A 55 1.16 -0.15 -9.56
C LEU A 55 2.42 0.65 -9.93
N ASP A 56 3.44 0.66 -9.06
CA ASP A 56 4.70 1.35 -9.33
C ASP A 56 5.44 0.75 -10.54
N LYS A 57 5.43 -0.60 -10.66
CA LYS A 57 5.97 -1.28 -11.84
C LYS A 57 5.24 -0.86 -13.11
N MET A 58 3.90 -0.85 -13.10
CA MET A 58 3.14 -0.44 -14.28
C MET A 58 3.41 1.02 -14.67
N ASN A 59 3.54 1.93 -13.69
CA ASN A 59 3.92 3.31 -13.96
C ASN A 59 5.27 3.39 -14.68
N HIS A 60 6.24 2.54 -14.33
CA HIS A 60 7.54 2.48 -15.00
C HIS A 60 7.45 1.83 -16.38
N ASP A 61 6.77 0.68 -16.50
CA ASP A 61 6.63 -0.06 -17.76
C ASP A 61 5.94 0.78 -18.85
N TYR A 62 5.00 1.65 -18.45
CA TYR A 62 4.24 2.51 -19.35
C TYR A 62 4.81 3.93 -19.50
N ALA A 63 5.83 4.33 -18.74
CA ALA A 63 6.38 5.68 -18.76
C ALA A 63 6.89 6.14 -20.14
N GLY A 64 7.38 5.21 -20.96
CA GLY A 64 7.82 5.50 -22.33
C GLY A 64 6.73 5.35 -23.40
N ARG A 65 5.53 4.90 -23.04
CA ARG A 65 4.43 4.60 -23.99
C ARG A 65 3.32 5.63 -23.92
N ILE A 66 3.02 6.13 -22.72
CA ILE A 66 1.96 7.11 -22.46
C ILE A 66 2.45 8.19 -21.49
N PRO A 67 1.88 9.40 -21.53
CA PRO A 67 2.11 10.37 -20.47
C PRO A 67 1.55 9.84 -19.15
N ILE A 68 2.42 9.69 -18.15
CA ILE A 68 2.00 9.23 -16.82
C ILE A 68 1.45 10.42 -16.03
N TYR A 69 0.12 10.50 -16.00
CA TYR A 69 -0.62 11.51 -15.24
C TYR A 69 -0.38 11.38 -13.72
N PRO A 70 -0.43 12.51 -12.97
CA PRO A 70 -0.16 12.50 -11.53
C PRO A 70 -1.10 11.59 -10.75
N GLU A 71 -2.34 11.36 -11.19
CA GLU A 71 -3.33 10.50 -10.54
C GLU A 71 -2.83 9.05 -10.39
N PHE A 72 -2.10 8.54 -11.38
CA PHE A 72 -1.53 7.19 -11.32
C PHE A 72 -0.40 7.08 -10.30
N LYS A 73 0.39 8.14 -10.16
CA LYS A 73 1.43 8.25 -9.13
C LYS A 73 0.81 8.40 -7.74
N GLN A 74 -0.24 9.21 -7.62
CA GLN A 74 -1.01 9.39 -6.39
C GLN A 74 -1.66 8.09 -5.92
N GLN A 75 -2.15 7.26 -6.85
CA GLN A 75 -2.74 5.96 -6.54
C GLN A 75 -1.77 5.05 -5.76
N VAL A 76 -0.49 5.00 -6.15
CA VAL A 76 0.56 4.25 -5.43
C VAL A 76 0.66 4.75 -3.98
N ILE A 77 0.66 6.07 -3.79
CA ILE A 77 0.78 6.70 -2.47
C ILE A 77 -0.46 6.41 -1.61
N TYR A 78 -1.67 6.51 -2.15
CA TYR A 78 -2.89 6.27 -1.38
C TYR A 78 -3.03 4.81 -0.93
N GLU A 79 -2.66 3.85 -1.77
CA GLU A 79 -2.64 2.44 -1.37
C GLU A 79 -1.57 2.17 -0.30
N ALA A 80 -0.40 2.81 -0.40
CA ALA A 80 0.63 2.71 0.64
C ALA A 80 0.19 3.37 1.96
N LEU A 81 -0.46 4.54 1.92
CA LEU A 81 -1.00 5.22 3.09
C LEU A 81 -2.11 4.40 3.75
N ARG A 82 -2.93 3.69 2.98
CA ARG A 82 -3.94 2.76 3.53
C ARG A 82 -3.28 1.70 4.41
N VAL A 83 -2.16 1.12 3.95
CA VAL A 83 -1.36 0.18 4.76
C VAL A 83 -0.85 0.86 6.04
N CYS A 84 -0.30 2.07 5.95
CA CYS A 84 0.15 2.83 7.12
C CYS A 84 -0.97 3.05 8.16
N HIS A 85 -2.15 3.43 7.70
CA HIS A 85 -3.32 3.62 8.56
C HIS A 85 -3.81 2.32 9.19
N CYS A 86 -3.75 1.19 8.47
CA CYS A 86 -4.07 -0.13 9.00
C CYS A 86 -3.08 -0.57 10.09
N ILE A 87 -1.78 -0.39 9.86
CA ILE A 87 -0.73 -0.75 10.83
C ILE A 87 -0.90 0.04 12.13
N ARG A 88 -1.21 1.34 12.06
CA ARG A 88 -1.46 2.17 13.25
C ARG A 88 -2.63 1.65 14.09
N LYS A 89 -3.64 1.06 13.47
CA LYS A 89 -4.85 0.56 14.15
C LYS A 89 -4.69 -0.85 14.70
N GLU A 90 -3.58 -1.54 14.45
CA GLU A 90 -3.37 -2.90 14.93
C GLU A 90 -3.19 -2.91 16.47
N PRO A 91 -3.99 -3.69 17.21
CA PRO A 91 -3.87 -3.79 18.66
C PRO A 91 -2.68 -4.63 19.12
N ASP A 92 -2.27 -5.65 18.36
CA ASP A 92 -1.16 -6.53 18.72
C ASP A 92 0.20 -5.92 18.34
N GLU A 93 1.00 -5.59 19.34
CA GLU A 93 2.35 -5.02 19.18
C GLU A 93 3.27 -5.92 18.35
N LYS A 94 3.26 -7.24 18.60
CA LYS A 94 4.17 -8.18 17.89
C LYS A 94 3.86 -8.20 16.41
N ILE A 95 2.58 -8.23 16.06
CA ILE A 95 2.12 -8.22 14.67
C ILE A 95 2.36 -6.85 14.03
N ARG A 96 2.18 -5.76 14.78
CA ARG A 96 2.50 -4.40 14.33
C ARG A 96 3.99 -4.26 13.98
N GLN A 97 4.90 -4.74 14.82
CA GLN A 97 6.34 -4.74 14.54
C GLN A 97 6.68 -5.59 13.31
N ARG A 98 6.05 -6.77 13.14
CA ARG A 98 6.20 -7.59 11.93
C ARG A 98 5.73 -6.86 10.67
N MET A 99 4.59 -6.17 10.70
CA MET A 99 4.11 -5.38 9.56
C MET A 99 5.05 -4.21 9.24
N ILE A 100 5.55 -3.50 10.26
CA ILE A 100 6.52 -2.41 10.09
C ILE A 100 7.78 -2.95 9.39
N ALA A 101 8.29 -4.09 9.83
CA ALA A 101 9.44 -4.75 9.20
C ALA A 101 9.20 -5.06 7.72
N GLU A 102 8.05 -5.65 7.38
CA GLU A 102 7.71 -5.96 5.98
C GLU A 102 7.57 -4.71 5.11
N VAL A 103 7.06 -3.62 5.66
CA VAL A 103 6.99 -2.32 4.96
C VAL A 103 8.39 -1.82 4.59
N PHE A 104 9.36 -1.93 5.50
CA PHE A 104 10.75 -1.55 5.23
C PHE A 104 11.45 -2.51 4.25
N VAL A 105 11.33 -3.83 4.46
CA VAL A 105 11.94 -4.85 3.58
C VAL A 105 11.37 -4.77 2.18
N SER A 106 10.07 -4.53 2.05
CA SER A 106 9.43 -4.39 0.74
C SER A 106 9.85 -3.11 0.01
N GLY A 107 10.48 -2.13 0.66
CA GLY A 107 10.84 -0.85 0.06
C GLY A 107 9.64 0.06 -0.25
N MET A 108 8.54 -0.07 0.48
CA MET A 108 7.32 0.70 0.22
C MET A 108 7.53 2.21 0.31
N PHE A 109 8.29 2.69 1.31
CA PHE A 109 8.62 4.10 1.43
C PHE A 109 9.43 4.64 0.24
N LYS A 110 10.34 3.84 -0.33
CA LYS A 110 11.08 4.22 -1.54
C LYS A 110 10.13 4.45 -2.72
N ARG A 111 9.14 3.57 -2.89
CA ARG A 111 8.08 3.73 -3.91
C ARG A 111 7.19 4.94 -3.67
N MET A 112 6.87 5.23 -2.41
CA MET A 112 6.09 6.43 -2.08
C MET A 112 6.85 7.69 -2.47
N VAL A 113 8.15 7.75 -2.17
CA VAL A 113 9.01 8.90 -2.50
C VAL A 113 9.16 9.10 -4.00
N SER A 114 9.37 8.03 -4.78
CA SER A 114 9.50 8.12 -6.25
C SER A 114 8.22 8.60 -6.95
N ASN A 115 7.06 8.43 -6.32
CA ASN A 115 5.76 8.81 -6.88
C ASN A 115 5.21 10.13 -6.30
N ILE A 116 6.00 10.90 -5.54
CA ILE A 116 5.54 12.20 -5.01
C ILE A 116 5.26 13.18 -6.15
N CYS A 117 4.03 13.68 -6.21
CA CYS A 117 3.60 14.67 -7.21
C CYS A 117 3.13 16.00 -6.60
N SER A 118 3.01 16.07 -5.27
CA SER A 118 2.50 17.26 -4.58
C SER A 118 3.18 17.42 -3.22
N VAL A 119 3.40 18.66 -2.80
CA VAL A 119 3.99 19.02 -1.50
C VAL A 119 3.18 18.41 -0.36
N LYS A 120 1.84 18.40 -0.46
CA LYS A 120 0.95 17.81 0.55
C LYS A 120 1.20 16.31 0.71
N LEU A 121 1.40 15.60 -0.40
CA LEU A 121 1.71 14.17 -0.36
C LEU A 121 3.11 13.94 0.18
N GLY A 122 4.10 14.73 -0.24
CA GLY A 122 5.46 14.65 0.30
C GLY A 122 5.49 14.81 1.82
N TYR A 123 4.73 15.78 2.36
CA TYR A 123 4.58 15.96 3.81
C TYR A 123 3.97 14.73 4.49
N GLN A 124 2.91 14.14 3.92
CA GLN A 124 2.31 12.92 4.48
C GLN A 124 3.28 11.73 4.48
N VAL A 125 4.04 11.53 3.39
CA VAL A 125 5.04 10.46 3.30
C VAL A 125 6.12 10.66 4.36
N LEU A 126 6.64 11.89 4.49
CA LEU A 126 7.65 12.21 5.49
C LEU A 126 7.16 11.98 6.92
N LEU A 127 5.96 12.46 7.25
CA LEU A 127 5.33 12.28 8.56
C LEU A 127 5.21 10.79 8.91
N TRP A 128 4.79 9.96 7.96
CA TRP A 128 4.66 8.53 8.17
C TRP A 128 6.01 7.82 8.26
N ALA A 129 7.01 8.24 7.49
CA ALA A 129 8.37 7.71 7.60
C ALA A 129 8.96 7.97 9.00
N ILE A 130 8.77 9.18 9.54
CA ILE A 130 9.20 9.55 10.89
C ILE A 130 8.47 8.71 11.94
N ARG A 131 7.14 8.59 11.85
CA ARG A 131 6.34 7.77 12.77
C ARG A 131 6.77 6.31 12.78
N PHE A 132 6.97 5.72 11.60
CA PHE A 132 7.43 4.34 11.49
C PHE A 132 8.85 4.17 12.03
N SER A 133 9.72 5.16 11.86
CA SER A 133 11.07 5.15 12.44
C SER A 133 11.04 5.19 13.97
N GLN A 134 10.08 5.93 14.56
CA GLN A 134 9.87 5.99 16.00
C GLN A 134 9.27 4.71 16.58
N TRP A 135 8.29 4.11 15.87
CA TRP A 135 7.64 2.88 16.32
C TRP A 135 8.46 1.62 16.08
N ARG A 136 9.41 1.67 15.15
CA ARG A 136 10.28 0.54 14.85
C ARG A 136 11.23 0.32 16.02
N ASP A 137 11.17 -0.88 16.58
CA ASP A 137 12.18 -1.35 17.51
C ASP A 137 13.54 -1.43 16.83
N LYS A 138 14.45 -0.51 17.19
CA LYS A 138 15.83 -0.49 16.68
C LYS A 138 16.64 -1.73 17.09
N ALA A 139 16.17 -2.43 18.14
CA ALA A 139 16.74 -3.70 18.62
C ALA A 139 16.35 -4.91 17.76
N LEU A 140 15.30 -4.82 16.94
CA LEU A 140 14.89 -5.88 16.01
C LEU A 140 15.70 -5.78 14.72
N THR A 141 16.84 -6.48 14.68
CA THR A 141 17.70 -6.59 13.49
C THR A 141 16.92 -7.18 12.31
N PRO A 142 17.11 -6.72 11.06
CA PRO A 142 16.46 -7.28 9.87
C PRO A 142 16.60 -8.81 9.74
N ARG A 143 17.71 -9.37 10.22
CA ARG A 143 17.95 -10.83 10.27
C ARG A 143 16.96 -11.57 11.18
N ARG A 144 16.63 -11.06 12.36
CA ARG A 144 15.68 -11.70 13.30
C ARG A 144 14.25 -11.72 12.76
N LEU A 145 13.88 -10.69 12.00
CA LEU A 145 12.56 -10.61 11.35
C LEU A 145 12.41 -11.66 10.24
N ALA A 146 13.48 -11.97 9.50
CA ALA A 146 13.48 -13.07 8.52
C ALA A 146 13.29 -14.45 9.20
N HIS A 147 13.91 -14.67 10.36
CA HIS A 147 13.68 -15.91 11.12
C HIS A 147 12.25 -16.01 11.67
N LEU A 148 11.66 -14.91 12.15
CA LEU A 148 10.25 -14.88 12.60
C LEU A 148 9.24 -15.14 11.47
N THR A 149 9.61 -14.91 10.19
CA THR A 149 8.76 -15.28 9.05
C THR A 149 8.83 -16.77 8.70
N LEU A 150 9.90 -17.47 9.10
CA LEU A 150 10.05 -18.92 8.92
C LEU A 150 9.36 -19.69 10.07
N ASP A 151 9.48 -19.20 11.31
CA ASP A 151 8.88 -19.80 12.52
C ASP A 151 7.34 -19.78 12.56
N SER A 152 6.70 -19.03 11.65
CA SER A 152 5.24 -18.93 11.55
C SER A 152 4.63 -19.94 10.54
N LYS A 153 5.44 -20.84 9.99
CA LYS A 153 5.01 -21.87 9.03
C LYS A 153 4.79 -23.26 9.66
N ASP A 154 5.03 -23.40 10.95
CA ASP A 154 4.70 -24.58 11.74
C ASP A 154 3.41 -24.35 12.55
#